data_AF-A0A3B9W3C2-F1
#
_entry.id   AF-A0A3B9W3C2-F1
#
_cell.length_a   1.000
_cell.length_b   1.000
_cell.length_c   1.000
_cell.angle_alpha   90.00
_cell.angle_beta   90.00
_cell.angle_gamma   90.00
#
_symmetry.space_group_name_H-M   'P 1'
#
loop_
_entity.id
_entity.type
_entity.pdbx_description
1 polymer ?
#
loop_
_entity_poly.entity_id
_entity_poly.type
_entity_poly.pdbx_seq_one_letter_code
_entity_poly.pdbx_strand_id
1 'polypeptide(L)'
;MTPAEDATPSDSTPTGTAPDTVRPVETVRPARVWTDRELDQDIPYGIRIAASWAWRLGLILLMAGALIWLLGRISFLIIPVMVAALLGGLLSPVVRWLRSRSLPNGAAVAITVVGFIGVIVGALALVGRQLASGFGELWSQALTGVEQVQDWLADGPLHLTADQIDQYLKEASTALQDNSSSILSGALSFGSTAGHFAAGMVLAFFILIFFL
;
A
#
# COMPACT_ATOMS: atom_id res chain seq x y z
N MET A 1 -20.29 50.46 -68.89
CA MET A 1 -19.30 51.50 -69.22
C MET A 1 -18.10 50.81 -69.84
N THR A 2 -17.97 50.99 -71.16
CA THR A 2 -16.80 50.81 -72.07
C THR A 2 -15.55 51.53 -71.51
N PRO A 3 -14.30 51.37 -72.01
CA PRO A 3 -13.81 50.75 -73.28
C PRO A 3 -12.59 49.81 -73.05
N ALA A 4 -11.86 49.20 -74.00
CA ALA A 4 -11.57 49.46 -75.41
C ALA A 4 -11.12 48.11 -76.06
N GLU A 5 -11.53 47.83 -77.31
CA GLU A 5 -10.67 47.81 -78.53
C GLU A 5 -9.59 46.71 -78.52
N ASP A 6 -9.72 45.65 -79.32
CA ASP A 6 -9.52 45.59 -80.78
C ASP A 6 -8.03 45.55 -81.18
N ALA A 7 -7.63 44.43 -81.79
CA ALA A 7 -6.54 44.26 -82.76
C ALA A 7 -6.16 42.76 -82.90
N THR A 8 -6.80 42.07 -83.85
CA THR A 8 -6.12 41.08 -84.72
C THR A 8 -5.35 41.83 -85.83
N PRO A 9 -4.48 41.26 -86.70
CA PRO A 9 -3.87 39.91 -86.82
C PRO A 9 -2.35 39.92 -87.22
N SER A 10 -1.80 38.73 -87.57
CA SER A 10 -0.58 38.50 -88.39
C SER A 10 0.77 38.78 -87.68
N ASP A 11 1.89 38.07 -87.88
CA ASP A 11 2.47 37.58 -89.12
C ASP A 11 3.75 36.73 -88.81
N SER A 12 4.16 35.90 -89.78
CA SER A 12 5.53 35.39 -90.05
C SER A 12 6.35 34.55 -89.04
N THR A 13 6.48 33.26 -89.36
CA THR A 13 7.62 32.31 -89.15
C THR A 13 8.95 32.85 -89.78
N PRO A 14 10.21 32.34 -89.59
CA PRO A 14 10.83 31.34 -88.67
C PRO A 14 12.18 31.75 -88.00
N THR A 15 12.74 30.83 -87.18
CA THR A 15 14.18 30.57 -86.89
C THR A 15 14.99 31.55 -86.03
N GLY A 16 15.46 31.07 -84.88
CA GLY A 16 16.54 31.69 -84.11
C GLY A 16 16.90 30.90 -82.85
N THR A 17 17.86 30.00 -82.97
CA THR A 17 18.51 29.23 -81.89
C THR A 17 19.05 30.14 -80.78
N ALA A 18 18.60 29.95 -79.53
CA ALA A 18 19.36 30.34 -78.33
C ALA A 18 18.92 29.46 -77.13
N PRO A 19 19.84 28.86 -76.37
CA PRO A 19 19.51 27.93 -75.29
C PRO A 19 19.02 28.64 -74.02
N ASP A 20 18.04 28.02 -73.37
CA ASP A 20 17.47 28.40 -72.08
C ASP A 20 18.55 28.65 -71.02
N THR A 21 18.53 29.85 -70.45
CA THR A 21 19.32 30.17 -69.26
C THR A 21 18.64 29.53 -68.05
N VAL A 22 19.06 28.32 -67.71
CA VAL A 22 18.57 27.56 -66.56
C VAL A 22 18.80 28.37 -65.29
N ARG A 23 17.73 28.87 -64.66
CA ARG A 23 17.78 29.46 -63.32
C ARG A 23 18.36 28.43 -62.35
N PRO A 24 19.31 28.78 -61.47
CA PRO A 24 19.83 27.83 -60.51
C PRO A 24 18.67 27.36 -59.62
N VAL A 25 18.36 26.06 -59.69
CA VAL A 25 17.44 25.42 -58.77
C VAL A 25 18.06 25.58 -57.38
N GLU A 26 17.40 26.35 -56.51
CA GLU A 26 17.76 26.41 -55.10
C GLU A 26 17.53 25.01 -54.52
N THR A 27 18.61 24.23 -54.48
CA THR A 27 18.59 22.85 -54.03
C THR A 27 18.12 22.84 -52.58
N VAL A 28 16.89 22.37 -52.36
CA VAL A 28 16.39 22.01 -51.02
C VAL A 28 17.35 20.99 -50.46
N ARG A 29 18.21 21.41 -49.53
CA ARG A 29 19.18 20.54 -48.87
C ARG A 29 18.40 19.42 -48.19
N PRO A 30 18.70 18.13 -48.46
CA PRO A 30 18.00 17.05 -47.81
C PRO A 30 18.19 17.18 -46.30
N ALA A 31 17.09 17.09 -45.54
CA ALA A 31 17.15 17.02 -44.08
C ALA A 31 18.06 15.83 -43.71
N ARG A 32 19.21 16.11 -43.08
CA ARG A 32 20.13 15.06 -42.64
C ARG A 32 19.39 14.15 -41.66
N VAL A 33 19.17 12.90 -42.07
CA VAL A 33 18.75 11.82 -41.18
C VAL A 33 20.00 11.45 -40.40
N TRP A 34 20.13 11.98 -39.19
CA TRP A 34 21.21 11.61 -38.29
C TRP A 34 21.07 10.12 -37.98
N THR A 35 22.09 9.36 -38.32
CA THR A 35 22.16 7.93 -38.00
C THR A 35 22.46 7.79 -36.51
N ASP A 36 21.89 6.81 -35.79
CA ASP A 36 22.11 6.60 -34.34
C ASP A 36 23.60 6.62 -33.93
N ARG A 37 24.50 6.27 -34.86
CA ARG A 37 25.96 6.35 -34.69
C ARG A 37 26.52 7.76 -34.50
N GLU A 38 25.94 8.78 -35.12
CA GLU A 38 26.43 10.17 -35.02
C GLU A 38 26.04 10.78 -33.66
N LEU A 39 24.84 10.47 -33.15
CA LEU A 39 24.40 10.86 -31.81
C LEU A 39 25.26 10.20 -30.71
N ASP A 40 25.71 8.97 -30.95
CA ASP A 40 26.61 8.22 -30.07
C ASP A 40 28.06 8.74 -30.07
N GLN A 41 28.44 9.55 -31.07
CA GLN A 41 29.78 10.09 -31.25
C GLN A 41 30.03 11.38 -30.45
N ASP A 42 28.98 12.15 -30.17
CA ASP A 42 29.03 13.39 -29.37
C ASP A 42 29.02 13.14 -27.85
N ILE A 43 28.82 11.89 -27.42
CA ILE A 43 28.77 11.51 -26.01
C ILE A 43 30.17 11.02 -25.55
N PRO A 44 30.78 11.66 -24.53
CA PRO A 44 32.07 11.24 -23.98
C PRO A 44 32.09 9.75 -23.63
N TYR A 45 33.17 9.06 -24.00
CA TYR A 45 33.31 7.60 -23.86
C TYR A 45 32.98 7.07 -22.44
N GLY A 46 33.31 7.84 -21.41
CA GLY A 46 32.98 7.51 -20.01
C GLY A 46 31.48 7.42 -19.72
N ILE A 47 30.66 8.29 -20.33
CA ILE A 47 29.20 8.29 -20.16
C ILE A 47 28.57 7.07 -20.85
N ARG A 48 29.10 6.64 -22.00
CA ARG A 48 28.61 5.45 -22.73
C ARG A 48 28.86 4.16 -21.93
N ILE A 49 30.04 4.02 -21.34
CA ILE A 49 30.36 2.89 -20.45
C ILE A 49 29.44 2.94 -19.23
N ALA A 50 29.30 4.10 -18.60
CA ALA A 50 28.43 4.28 -17.44
C ALA A 50 26.96 3.92 -17.76
N ALA A 51 26.43 4.33 -18.92
CA ALA A 51 25.07 4.02 -19.34
C ALA A 51 24.86 2.51 -19.56
N SER A 52 25.82 1.83 -20.20
CA SER A 52 25.75 0.38 -20.39
C SER A 52 25.79 -0.40 -19.08
N TRP A 53 26.58 0.06 -18.11
CA TRP A 53 26.67 -0.51 -16.77
C TRP A 53 25.43 -0.17 -15.92
N ALA A 54 24.89 1.04 -16.04
CA ALA A 54 23.71 1.48 -15.30
C ALA A 54 22.48 0.63 -15.65
N TRP A 55 22.27 0.29 -16.93
CA TRP A 55 21.17 -0.60 -17.32
C TRP A 55 21.36 -2.02 -16.79
N ARG A 56 22.57 -2.58 -16.88
CA ARG A 56 22.88 -3.92 -16.35
C ARG A 56 22.70 -3.98 -14.84
N LEU A 57 23.27 -3.03 -14.10
CA LEU A 57 23.12 -2.91 -12.66
C LEU A 57 21.65 -2.66 -12.27
N GLY A 58 20.93 -1.84 -13.04
CA GLY A 58 19.50 -1.60 -12.84
C GLY A 58 18.67 -2.87 -12.97
N LEU A 59 18.90 -3.69 -14.00
CA LEU A 59 18.24 -4.98 -14.18
C LEU A 59 18.59 -5.97 -13.07
N ILE A 60 19.86 -6.03 -12.66
CA ILE A 60 20.30 -6.89 -11.56
C ILE A 60 19.61 -6.46 -10.25
N LEU A 61 19.56 -5.16 -9.97
CA LEU A 61 18.92 -4.62 -8.78
C LEU A 61 17.40 -4.85 -8.81
N LEU A 62 16.78 -4.73 -9.98
CA LEU A 62 15.37 -5.01 -10.18
C LEU A 62 15.06 -6.50 -9.94
N MET A 63 15.85 -7.41 -10.52
CA MET A 63 15.69 -8.85 -10.30
C MET A 63 15.96 -9.24 -8.85
N ALA A 64 17.02 -8.72 -8.24
CA ALA A 64 17.32 -8.94 -6.83
C ALA A 64 16.18 -8.41 -5.94
N GLY A 65 15.69 -7.21 -6.21
CA GLY A 65 14.56 -6.60 -5.51
C GLY A 65 13.28 -7.42 -5.65
N ALA A 66 12.96 -7.88 -6.87
CA ALA A 66 11.81 -8.74 -7.14
C ALA A 66 11.93 -10.09 -6.39
N LEU A 67 13.13 -10.68 -6.36
CA LEU A 67 13.38 -11.93 -5.64
C LEU A 67 13.22 -11.76 -4.13
N ILE A 68 13.78 -10.70 -3.55
CA ILE A 68 13.63 -10.36 -2.12
C ILE A 68 12.16 -10.11 -1.78
N TRP A 69 11.45 -9.37 -2.63
CA TRP A 69 10.01 -9.10 -2.47
C TRP A 69 9.18 -10.39 -2.51
N LEU A 70 9.48 -11.29 -3.45
CA LEU A 70 8.82 -12.58 -3.57
C LEU A 70 9.11 -13.49 -2.36
N LEU A 71 10.37 -13.55 -1.90
CA LEU A 71 10.75 -14.31 -0.70
C LEU A 71 10.03 -13.81 0.56
N GLY A 72 9.88 -12.48 0.69
CA GLY A 72 9.07 -11.87 1.74
C GLY A 72 7.60 -12.30 1.66
N ARG A 73 7.03 -12.37 0.45
CA ARG A 73 5.64 -12.79 0.25
C ARG A 73 5.43 -14.29 0.52
N ILE A 74 6.39 -15.14 0.15
CA ILE A 74 6.32 -16.59 0.39
C ILE A 74 6.35 -16.90 1.89
N SER A 75 7.14 -16.18 2.68
CA SER A 75 7.19 -16.35 4.15
C SER A 75 5.81 -16.18 4.79
N PHE A 76 4.97 -15.26 4.27
CA PHE A 76 3.60 -15.07 4.73
C PHE A 76 2.71 -16.32 4.53
N LEU A 77 3.03 -17.21 3.59
CA LEU A 77 2.35 -18.50 3.40
C LEU A 77 2.98 -19.62 4.23
N ILE A 78 4.30 -19.64 4.33
CA ILE A 78 5.03 -20.69 5.06
C ILE A 78 4.64 -20.70 6.54
N ILE A 79 4.53 -19.52 7.18
CA ILE A 79 4.20 -19.41 8.60
C ILE A 79 2.84 -20.09 8.91
N PRO A 80 1.72 -19.75 8.23
CA PRO A 80 0.45 -20.47 8.38
C PRO A 80 0.54 -21.97 8.17
N VAL A 81 1.28 -22.44 7.16
CA VAL A 81 1.47 -23.87 6.87
C VAL A 81 2.18 -24.56 8.03
N MET A 82 3.26 -23.98 8.55
CA MET A 82 4.01 -24.53 9.67
C MET A 82 3.16 -24.58 10.94
N VAL A 83 2.41 -23.50 11.22
CA VAL A 83 1.49 -23.44 12.36
C VAL A 83 0.39 -24.48 12.22
N ALA A 84 -0.21 -24.63 11.04
CA ALA A 84 -1.23 -25.62 10.77
C ALA A 84 -0.71 -27.05 10.93
N ALA A 85 0.51 -27.36 10.44
CA ALA A 85 1.12 -28.67 10.61
C ALA A 85 1.40 -28.98 12.09
N LEU A 86 1.88 -28.00 12.86
CA LEU A 86 2.12 -28.14 14.29
C LEU A 86 0.81 -28.37 15.07
N LEU A 87 -0.20 -27.54 14.82
CA LEU A 87 -1.53 -27.69 15.41
C LEU A 87 -2.17 -29.01 14.97
N GLY A 88 -1.99 -29.41 13.71
CA GLY A 88 -2.51 -30.67 13.18
C GLY A 88 -1.93 -31.87 13.90
N GLY A 89 -0.62 -31.86 14.16
CA GLY A 89 0.03 -32.86 15.01
C GLY A 89 -0.51 -32.88 16.43
N LEU A 90 -0.75 -31.70 17.02
CA LEU A 90 -1.27 -31.57 18.39
C LEU A 90 -2.75 -31.98 18.52
N LEU A 91 -3.58 -31.68 17.52
CA LEU A 91 -5.01 -31.99 17.48
C LEU A 91 -5.28 -33.41 16.96
N SER A 92 -4.32 -34.06 16.31
CA SER A 92 -4.42 -35.46 15.86
C SER A 92 -4.96 -36.43 16.93
N PRO A 93 -4.47 -36.43 18.20
CA PRO A 93 -5.04 -37.29 19.24
C PRO A 93 -6.50 -36.96 19.56
N VAL A 94 -6.87 -35.67 19.54
CA VAL A 94 -8.26 -35.22 19.78
C VAL A 94 -9.18 -35.73 18.67
N VAL A 95 -8.78 -35.56 17.40
CA VAL A 95 -9.55 -36.08 16.25
C VAL A 95 -9.64 -37.60 16.30
N ARG A 96 -8.56 -38.30 16.65
CA ARG A 96 -8.56 -39.76 16.75
C ARG A 96 -9.50 -40.25 17.85
N TRP A 97 -9.54 -39.56 18.99
CA TRP A 97 -10.49 -39.83 20.06
C TRP A 97 -11.93 -39.55 19.63
N LEU A 98 -12.15 -38.54 18.80
CA LEU A 98 -13.48 -38.23 18.26
C LEU A 98 -13.93 -39.23 17.19
N ARG A 99 -12.99 -39.73 16.37
CA ARG A 99 -13.24 -40.81 15.41
C ARG A 99 -13.57 -42.13 16.11
N SER A 100 -12.98 -42.42 17.27
CA SER A 100 -13.33 -43.63 18.03
C SER A 100 -14.77 -43.62 18.58
N ARG A 101 -15.41 -42.45 18.63
CA ARG A 101 -16.85 -42.29 18.93
C ARG A 101 -17.75 -42.52 17.71
N SER A 102 -17.24 -43.14 16.63
CA SER A 102 -17.99 -43.47 15.40
C SER A 102 -18.49 -42.26 14.61
N LEU A 103 -17.85 -41.10 14.76
CA LEU A 103 -18.17 -39.91 13.96
C LEU A 103 -17.55 -39.99 12.56
N PRO A 104 -18.26 -39.55 11.51
CA PRO A 104 -17.71 -39.49 10.16
C PRO A 104 -16.54 -38.50 10.10
N ASN A 105 -15.55 -38.78 9.24
CA ASN A 105 -14.28 -38.06 9.21
C ASN A 105 -14.44 -36.53 9.16
N GLY A 106 -15.35 -36.01 8.33
CA GLY A 106 -15.60 -34.57 8.21
C GLY A 106 -16.17 -33.93 9.49
N ALA A 107 -17.06 -34.63 10.21
CA ALA A 107 -17.63 -34.12 11.45
C ALA A 107 -16.60 -34.07 12.57
N ALA A 108 -15.72 -35.07 12.65
CA ALA A 108 -14.66 -35.10 13.66
C ALA A 108 -13.69 -33.90 13.50
N VAL A 109 -13.32 -33.57 12.26
CA VAL A 109 -12.47 -32.42 11.96
C VAL A 109 -13.20 -31.11 12.26
N ALA A 110 -14.45 -30.95 11.78
CA ALA A 110 -15.23 -29.74 12.00
C ALA A 110 -15.42 -29.44 13.50
N ILE A 111 -15.80 -30.44 14.30
CA ILE A 111 -15.98 -30.26 15.75
C ILE A 111 -14.66 -29.88 16.42
N THR A 112 -13.55 -30.50 16.03
CA THR A 112 -12.25 -30.22 16.63
C THR A 112 -11.78 -28.79 16.32
N VAL A 113 -11.93 -28.36 15.07
CA VAL A 113 -11.53 -27.00 14.65
C VAL A 113 -12.44 -25.94 15.27
N VAL A 114 -13.76 -26.14 15.23
CA VAL A 114 -14.72 -25.22 15.87
C VAL A 114 -14.50 -25.17 17.39
N GLY A 115 -14.24 -26.31 18.02
CA GLY A 115 -13.90 -26.39 19.44
C GLY A 115 -12.61 -25.63 19.77
N PHE A 116 -11.57 -25.79 18.96
CA PHE A 116 -10.31 -25.06 19.13
C PHE A 116 -10.49 -23.55 19.01
N ILE A 117 -11.23 -23.09 17.99
CA ILE A 117 -11.58 -21.67 17.83
C ILE A 117 -12.39 -21.18 19.03
N GLY A 118 -13.38 -21.95 19.47
CA GLY A 118 -14.21 -21.64 20.63
C GLY A 118 -13.40 -21.46 21.91
N VAL A 119 -12.39 -22.31 22.14
CA VAL A 119 -11.48 -22.19 23.29
C VAL A 119 -10.68 -20.88 23.22
N ILE A 120 -10.11 -20.56 22.06
CA ILE A 120 -9.32 -19.32 21.89
C ILE A 120 -10.20 -18.09 22.09
N VAL A 121 -11.34 -18.01 21.39
CA VAL A 121 -12.26 -16.88 21.47
C VAL A 121 -12.83 -16.76 22.89
N GLY A 122 -13.17 -17.88 23.53
CA GLY A 122 -13.65 -17.92 24.91
C GLY A 122 -12.61 -17.38 25.89
N ALA A 123 -11.35 -17.80 25.76
CA ALA A 123 -10.25 -17.30 26.60
C ALA A 123 -10.00 -15.80 26.39
N LEU A 124 -9.94 -15.35 25.13
CA LEU A 124 -9.78 -13.92 24.80
C LEU A 124 -10.95 -13.07 25.31
N ALA A 125 -12.18 -13.56 25.20
CA ALA A 125 -13.35 -12.89 25.74
C ALA A 125 -13.30 -12.79 27.27
N LEU A 126 -12.80 -13.82 27.95
CA LEU A 126 -12.61 -13.81 29.40
C LEU A 126 -11.58 -12.74 29.82
N VAL A 127 -10.42 -12.72 29.15
CA VAL A 127 -9.37 -11.73 29.41
C VAL A 127 -9.86 -10.32 29.08
N GLY A 128 -10.54 -10.14 27.94
CA GLY A 128 -11.10 -8.85 27.53
C GLY A 128 -12.12 -8.32 28.54
N ARG A 129 -12.96 -9.19 29.12
CA ARG A 129 -13.87 -8.81 30.21
C ARG A 129 -13.13 -8.38 31.46
N GLN A 130 -12.07 -9.10 31.85
CA GLN A 130 -11.25 -8.75 33.01
C GLN A 130 -10.53 -7.40 32.82
N LEU A 131 -10.01 -7.15 31.62
CA LEU A 131 -9.41 -5.87 31.28
C LEU A 131 -10.46 -4.76 31.31
N ALA A 132 -11.64 -4.96 30.70
CA ALA A 132 -12.70 -3.95 30.69
C ALA A 132 -13.17 -3.58 32.10
N SER A 133 -13.35 -4.57 33.00
CA SER A 133 -13.68 -4.29 34.40
C SER A 133 -12.55 -3.55 35.11
N GLY A 134 -11.30 -3.96 34.90
CA GLY A 134 -10.13 -3.29 35.47
C GLY A 134 -10.02 -1.82 35.04
N PHE A 135 -10.17 -1.54 33.74
CA PHE A 135 -10.16 -0.16 33.22
C PHE A 135 -11.30 0.68 33.80
N GLY A 136 -12.49 0.12 34.00
CA GLY A 136 -13.60 0.82 34.65
C GLY A 136 -13.28 1.22 36.08
N GLU A 137 -12.67 0.32 36.85
CA GLU A 137 -12.21 0.61 38.22
C GLU A 137 -11.11 1.67 38.24
N LEU A 138 -10.09 1.55 37.39
CA LEU A 138 -9.04 2.57 37.25
C LEU A 138 -9.62 3.94 36.87
N TRP A 139 -10.58 3.98 35.95
CA TRP A 139 -11.24 5.23 35.54
C TRP A 139 -12.00 5.87 36.70
N SER A 140 -12.75 5.09 37.48
CA SER A 140 -13.42 5.60 38.67
C SER A 140 -12.43 6.16 39.70
N GLN A 141 -11.33 5.46 39.95
CA GLN A 141 -10.29 5.91 40.87
C GLN A 141 -9.58 7.17 40.38
N ALA A 142 -9.37 7.30 39.07
CA ALA A 142 -8.82 8.50 38.47
C ALA A 142 -9.77 9.70 38.63
N LEU A 143 -11.08 9.52 38.41
CA LEU A 143 -12.08 10.57 38.67
C LEU A 143 -12.08 11.00 40.15
N THR A 144 -12.07 10.04 41.08
CA THR A 144 -11.99 10.34 42.52
C THR A 144 -10.67 11.01 42.91
N GLY A 145 -9.56 10.69 42.24
CA GLY A 145 -8.28 11.38 42.43
C GLY A 145 -8.29 12.82 41.93
N VAL A 146 -8.93 13.06 40.78
CA VAL A 146 -9.13 14.41 40.23
C VAL A 146 -10.02 15.24 41.14
N GLU A 147 -11.11 14.68 41.67
CA GLU A 147 -11.97 15.35 42.66
C GLU A 147 -11.17 15.73 43.91
N GLN A 148 -10.37 14.82 44.46
CA GLN A 148 -9.51 15.12 45.62
C GLN A 148 -8.48 16.23 45.34
N VAL A 149 -7.91 16.25 44.14
CA VAL A 149 -6.99 17.33 43.74
C VAL A 149 -7.74 18.65 43.61
N GLN A 150 -8.95 18.66 43.04
CA GLN A 150 -9.77 19.86 42.95
C GLN A 150 -10.15 20.40 44.33
N ASP A 151 -10.58 19.54 45.26
CA ASP A 151 -10.89 19.92 46.63
C ASP A 151 -9.66 20.51 47.34
N TRP A 152 -8.49 19.87 47.18
CA TRP A 152 -7.23 20.39 47.73
C TRP A 152 -6.81 21.74 47.12
N LEU A 153 -7.10 21.97 45.83
CA LEU A 153 -6.76 23.21 45.13
C LEU A 153 -7.75 24.34 45.44
N ALA A 154 -9.01 24.00 45.70
CA ALA A 154 -10.08 24.93 46.06
C ALA A 154 -9.96 25.40 47.53
N ASP A 155 -9.66 24.50 48.47
CA ASP A 155 -9.37 24.83 49.87
C ASP A 155 -7.90 25.28 50.10
N GLY A 156 -7.03 25.05 49.10
CA GLY A 156 -5.61 25.38 49.14
C GLY A 156 -5.28 26.82 48.71
N PRO A 157 -4.03 27.29 48.94
CA PRO A 157 -3.62 28.69 48.82
C PRO A 157 -3.62 29.29 47.39
N LEU A 158 -4.03 28.53 46.36
CA LEU A 158 -3.90 28.92 44.94
C LEU A 158 -5.17 29.50 44.30
N HIS A 159 -6.35 29.44 44.93
CA HIS A 159 -7.62 30.03 44.46
C HIS A 159 -7.84 29.95 42.93
N LEU A 160 -7.70 28.76 42.35
CA LEU A 160 -7.99 28.57 40.93
C LEU A 160 -9.51 28.54 40.73
N THR A 161 -10.03 29.50 39.97
CA THR A 161 -11.46 29.64 39.67
C THR A 161 -11.95 28.45 38.83
N ALA A 162 -13.14 27.93 39.12
CA ALA A 162 -13.78 26.83 38.39
C ALA A 162 -13.80 27.02 36.86
N ASP A 163 -13.86 28.27 36.40
CA ASP A 163 -13.82 28.63 34.98
C ASP A 163 -12.51 28.23 34.28
N GLN A 164 -11.36 28.27 34.97
CA GLN A 164 -10.08 27.85 34.37
C GLN A 164 -10.04 26.33 34.19
N ILE A 165 -10.60 25.59 35.13
CA ILE A 165 -10.68 24.12 35.05
C ILE A 165 -11.57 23.70 33.89
N ASP A 166 -12.73 24.35 33.71
CA ASP A 166 -13.64 24.04 32.60
C ASP A 166 -12.99 24.38 31.24
N GLN A 167 -12.19 25.45 31.18
CA GLN A 167 -11.41 25.81 30.00
C GLN A 167 -10.36 24.74 29.66
N TYR A 168 -9.58 24.26 30.63
CA TYR A 168 -8.61 23.18 30.40
C TYR A 168 -9.30 21.87 30.00
N LEU A 169 -10.47 21.56 30.57
CA LEU A 169 -11.26 20.39 30.19
C LEU A 169 -11.73 20.50 28.72
N LYS A 170 -12.20 21.68 28.32
CA LYS A 170 -12.59 21.97 26.94
C LYS A 170 -11.40 21.85 26.01
N GLU A 171 -10.26 22.43 26.36
CA GLU A 171 -9.05 22.42 25.55
C GLU A 171 -8.48 21.01 25.40
N ALA A 172 -8.53 20.19 26.46
CA ALA A 172 -8.23 18.77 26.41
C ALA A 172 -9.21 18.00 25.50
N SER A 173 -10.52 18.26 25.62
CA SER A 173 -11.53 17.61 24.76
C SER A 173 -11.36 17.97 23.27
N THR A 174 -11.05 19.24 22.98
CA THR A 174 -10.75 19.73 21.63
C THR A 174 -9.46 19.13 21.13
N ALA A 175 -8.40 19.05 21.94
CA ALA A 175 -7.15 18.41 21.58
C ALA A 175 -7.36 16.92 21.26
N LEU A 176 -8.24 16.20 21.98
CA LEU A 176 -8.63 14.82 21.63
C LEU A 176 -9.41 14.76 20.30
N GLN A 177 -10.29 15.72 20.04
CA GLN A 177 -10.99 15.83 18.75
C GLN A 177 -10.03 16.12 17.59
N ASP A 178 -9.08 17.04 17.77
CA ASP A 178 -8.09 17.38 16.74
C ASP A 178 -7.13 16.20 16.46
N ASN A 179 -6.79 15.44 17.51
CA ASN A 179 -6.01 14.20 17.40
C ASN A 179 -6.86 12.99 16.99
N SER A 180 -8.16 13.14 16.73
CA SER A 180 -9.01 12.03 16.30
C SER A 180 -8.53 11.41 14.98
N SER A 181 -7.88 12.20 14.11
CA SER A 181 -7.22 11.70 12.90
C SER A 181 -6.05 10.75 13.21
N SER A 182 -5.23 11.08 14.22
CA SER A 182 -4.13 10.24 14.71
C SER A 182 -4.64 9.00 15.42
N ILE A 183 -5.70 9.12 16.24
CA ILE A 183 -6.35 7.98 16.89
C ILE A 183 -6.97 7.05 15.85
N LEU A 184 -7.66 7.60 14.84
CA LEU A 184 -8.25 6.84 13.74
C LEU A 184 -7.18 6.16 12.90
N SER A 185 -6.09 6.83 12.57
CA SER A 185 -4.98 6.21 11.82
C SER A 185 -4.28 5.11 12.62
N GLY A 186 -4.11 5.30 13.94
CA GLY A 186 -3.66 4.25 14.86
C GLY A 186 -4.60 3.05 14.87
N ALA A 187 -5.91 3.29 14.98
CA ALA A 187 -6.94 2.25 14.94
C ALA A 187 -6.98 1.52 13.57
N LEU A 188 -6.86 2.24 12.45
CA LEU A 188 -6.81 1.68 11.11
C LEU A 188 -5.55 0.85 10.88
N SER A 189 -4.39 1.29 11.39
CA SER A 189 -3.13 0.56 11.33
C SER A 189 -3.20 -0.75 12.12
N PHE A 190 -3.72 -0.67 13.35
CA PHE A 190 -3.96 -1.85 14.18
C PHE A 190 -4.98 -2.78 13.52
N GLY A 191 -6.07 -2.24 12.98
CA GLY A 191 -7.10 -2.98 12.26
C GLY A 191 -6.56 -3.67 11.00
N SER A 192 -5.67 -3.00 10.25
CA SER A 192 -5.01 -3.59 9.08
C SER A 192 -4.06 -4.72 9.47
N THR A 193 -3.30 -4.54 10.55
CA THR A 193 -2.42 -5.58 11.10
C THR A 193 -3.22 -6.78 11.60
N ALA A 194 -4.31 -6.53 12.34
CA ALA A 194 -5.24 -7.56 12.79
C ALA A 194 -5.91 -8.26 11.60
N GLY A 195 -6.24 -7.54 10.52
CA GLY A 195 -6.78 -8.10 9.28
C GLY A 195 -5.79 -9.02 8.57
N HIS A 196 -4.52 -8.62 8.46
CA HIS A 196 -3.46 -9.49 7.92
C HIS A 196 -3.26 -10.74 8.77
N PHE A 197 -3.25 -10.60 10.10
CA PHE A 197 -3.18 -11.73 11.01
C PHE A 197 -4.39 -12.66 10.89
N ALA A 198 -5.60 -12.10 10.82
CA ALA A 198 -6.83 -12.86 10.62
C ALA A 198 -6.82 -13.61 9.29
N ALA A 199 -6.37 -12.98 8.20
CA ALA A 199 -6.20 -13.65 6.91
C ALA A 199 -5.22 -14.83 7.00
N GLY A 200 -4.09 -14.65 7.70
CA GLY A 200 -3.13 -15.73 7.97
C GLY A 200 -3.72 -16.85 8.82
N MET A 201 -4.54 -16.51 9.83
CA MET A 201 -5.23 -17.47 10.69
C MET A 201 -6.28 -18.27 9.91
N VAL A 202 -7.08 -17.63 9.07
CA VAL A 202 -8.05 -18.32 8.19
C VAL A 202 -7.33 -19.28 7.27
N LEU A 203 -6.21 -18.86 6.66
CA LEU A 203 -5.40 -19.74 5.83
C LEU A 203 -4.83 -20.91 6.63
N ALA A 204 -4.30 -20.66 7.83
CA ALA A 204 -3.80 -21.71 8.72
C ALA A 204 -4.91 -22.70 9.08
N PHE A 205 -6.12 -22.25 9.40
CA PHE A 205 -7.26 -23.13 9.69
C PHE A 205 -7.71 -23.92 8.47
N PHE A 206 -7.71 -23.33 7.29
CA PHE A 206 -7.98 -24.05 6.05
C PHE A 206 -6.97 -25.19 5.82
N ILE A 207 -5.67 -24.89 5.95
CA ILE A 207 -4.61 -25.89 5.83
C ILE A 207 -4.71 -26.95 6.94
N LEU A 208 -5.04 -26.53 8.17
CA LEU A 208 -5.24 -27.42 9.31
C LEU A 208 -6.37 -28.41 9.06
N ILE A 209 -7.51 -27.95 8.54
CA ILE A 209 -8.65 -28.82 8.17
C ILE A 209 -8.22 -29.84 7.11
N PHE A 210 -7.43 -29.42 6.13
CA PHE A 210 -6.94 -30.32 5.08
C PHE A 210 -5.93 -31.35 5.60
N PHE A 211 -5.14 -30.99 6.61
CA PHE A 211 -4.15 -31.87 7.23
C PHE A 211 -4.76 -32.89 8.22
N LEU A 212 -5.92 -32.58 8.79
CA LEU A 212 -6.63 -33.39 9.80
C LEU A 212 -7.51 -34.49 9.19
#